data_AF-A0A5A7MYB8-F1
#
_entry.id   AF-A0A5A7MYB8-F1
#
_cell.length_a   1.000
_cell.length_b   1.000
_cell.length_c   1.000
_cell.angle_alpha   90.00
_cell.angle_beta   90.00
_cell.angle_gamma   90.00
#
_symmetry.space_group_name_H-M   'P 1'
#
loop_
_entity.id
_entity.type
_entity.pdbx_description
1 polymer ?
#
loop_
_entity_poly.entity_id
_entity_poly.type
_entity_poly.pdbx_seq_one_letter_code
_entity_poly.pdbx_strand_id
1 'polypeptide(L)'
;MPNPTYSDLRALFLNCTLKTSPNTSHTEGLIHVSQHIMEAQGVKTEILRPVDYHLAPGVYPDMREHGFDRDDWPAIQDKVMAADILVLCSPIWLGDKSSVCAHSIERLYGFSGELNEQGQYAYYGRVGGCLITGNEDGIKHCA
;
A
#
# COMPACT_ATOMS: atom_id res chain seq x y z
N MET A 1 18.98 -23.92 -16.02
CA MET A 1 17.63 -23.36 -16.15
C MET A 1 17.79 -21.91 -16.59
N PRO A 2 16.96 -21.36 -17.49
CA PRO A 2 16.96 -19.91 -17.68
C PRO A 2 16.67 -19.23 -16.34
N ASN A 3 17.27 -18.06 -16.11
CA ASN A 3 16.94 -17.27 -14.93
C ASN A 3 15.44 -16.94 -14.98
N PRO A 4 14.69 -17.11 -13.87
CA PRO A 4 13.30 -16.71 -13.84
C PRO A 4 13.18 -15.22 -14.16
N THR A 5 12.24 -14.87 -15.03
CA THR A 5 11.90 -13.48 -15.38
C THR A 5 10.54 -13.19 -14.77
N TYR A 6 10.45 -12.22 -13.87
CA TYR A 6 9.22 -11.92 -13.12
C TYR A 6 8.39 -10.80 -13.78
N SER A 7 8.39 -10.77 -15.11
CA SER A 7 7.75 -9.72 -15.92
C SER A 7 6.22 -9.78 -15.95
N ASP A 8 5.67 -10.88 -15.46
CA ASP A 8 4.26 -11.11 -15.19
C ASP A 8 3.82 -10.55 -13.83
N LEU A 9 4.73 -10.31 -12.89
CA LEU A 9 4.40 -9.80 -11.56
C LEU A 9 4.27 -8.27 -11.51
N ARG A 10 3.38 -7.81 -10.62
CA ARG A 10 3.13 -6.40 -10.32
C ARG A 10 3.28 -6.12 -8.82
N ALA A 11 4.04 -5.09 -8.48
CA ALA A 11 4.19 -4.60 -7.11
C ALA A 11 3.64 -3.19 -6.95
N LEU A 12 2.82 -2.98 -5.92
CA LEU A 12 2.29 -1.69 -5.54
C LEU A 12 2.87 -1.26 -4.19
N PHE A 13 3.45 -0.07 -4.14
CA PHE A 13 3.93 0.56 -2.93
C PHE A 13 2.96 1.67 -2.52
N LEU A 14 2.46 1.61 -1.28
CA LEU A 14 1.69 2.71 -0.69
C LEU A 14 2.61 3.52 0.24
N ASN A 15 3.11 4.66 -0.25
CA ASN A 15 3.93 5.60 0.52
C ASN A 15 3.06 6.43 1.46
N CYS A 16 2.83 5.90 2.65
CA CYS A 16 2.02 6.49 3.71
C CYS A 16 2.76 7.63 4.45
N THR A 17 3.57 8.43 3.75
CA THR A 17 4.10 9.67 4.30
C THR A 17 2.99 10.66 4.64
N LEU A 18 3.25 11.57 5.59
CA LEU A 18 2.34 12.66 5.92
C LEU A 18 2.49 13.87 4.98
N LYS A 19 3.49 13.85 4.10
CA LYS A 19 3.84 15.00 3.24
C LYS A 19 3.23 14.84 1.85
N THR A 20 2.37 15.76 1.46
CA THR A 20 1.80 15.80 0.09
C THR A 20 2.89 15.97 -0.97
N SER A 21 2.65 15.43 -2.17
CA SER A 21 3.52 15.65 -3.33
C SER A 21 3.56 17.14 -3.73
N PRO A 22 4.72 17.68 -4.17
CA PRO A 22 5.98 17.00 -4.46
C PRO A 22 6.99 17.01 -3.29
N ASN A 23 6.54 17.19 -2.05
CA ASN A 23 7.47 17.28 -0.91
C ASN A 23 8.28 15.98 -0.74
N THR A 24 9.56 16.13 -0.40
CA THR A 24 10.47 14.99 -0.21
C THR A 24 10.02 14.10 0.95
N SER A 25 9.86 12.80 0.65
CA SER A 25 9.62 11.73 1.61
C SER A 25 10.86 10.85 1.75
N HIS A 26 11.42 10.74 2.96
CA HIS A 26 12.55 9.83 3.22
C HIS A 26 12.15 8.35 3.02
N THR A 27 10.89 8.02 3.32
CA THR A 27 10.31 6.69 3.05
C THR A 27 10.35 6.35 1.57
N GLU A 28 10.11 7.34 0.69
CA GLU A 28 10.20 7.14 -0.77
C GLU A 28 11.61 6.84 -1.24
N GLY A 29 12.62 7.46 -0.61
CA GLY A 29 14.02 7.12 -0.88
C GLY A 29 14.30 5.63 -0.65
N LEU A 30 13.76 5.04 0.42
CA LEU A 30 13.88 3.61 0.68
C LEU A 30 13.02 2.76 -0.28
N ILE A 31 11.82 3.24 -0.64
CA ILE A 31 10.97 2.59 -1.64
C ILE A 31 11.75 2.43 -2.95
N HIS A 32 12.40 3.49 -3.46
CA HIS A 32 13.15 3.42 -4.72
C HIS A 32 14.25 2.37 -4.72
N VAL A 33 14.91 2.11 -3.58
CA VAL A 33 15.91 1.02 -3.48
C VAL A 33 15.25 -0.34 -3.67
N SER A 34 14.14 -0.61 -2.98
CA SER A 34 13.42 -1.88 -3.12
C SER A 34 12.78 -2.02 -4.50
N GLN A 35 12.22 -0.94 -5.03
CA GLN A 35 11.62 -0.85 -6.36
C GLN A 35 12.65 -1.22 -7.44
N HIS A 36 13.84 -0.63 -7.39
CA HIS A 36 14.88 -0.87 -8.39
C HIS A 36 15.33 -2.34 -8.41
N ILE A 37 15.40 -2.99 -7.25
CA ILE A 37 15.72 -4.42 -7.16
C ILE A 37 14.63 -5.26 -7.83
N MET A 38 13.35 -4.97 -7.58
CA MET A 38 12.22 -5.68 -8.18
C MET A 38 12.19 -5.48 -9.70
N GLU A 39 12.38 -4.24 -10.17
CA GLU A 39 12.42 -3.90 -11.60
C GLU A 39 13.59 -4.57 -12.33
N ALA A 40 14.76 -4.68 -11.69
CA ALA A 40 15.91 -5.40 -12.23
C ALA A 40 15.64 -6.91 -12.44
N GLN A 41 14.63 -7.46 -11.75
CA GLN A 41 14.15 -8.83 -11.92
C GLN A 41 12.97 -8.93 -12.90
N GLY A 42 12.48 -7.79 -13.42
CA GLY A 42 11.41 -7.69 -14.40
C GLY A 42 10.04 -7.30 -13.83
N VAL A 43 9.88 -7.22 -12.50
CA VAL A 43 8.60 -6.89 -11.86
C VAL A 43 8.17 -5.47 -12.25
N LYS A 44 6.90 -5.30 -12.62
CA LYS A 44 6.32 -3.96 -12.87
C LYS A 44 5.97 -3.32 -11.54
N THR A 45 6.40 -2.09 -11.30
CA THR A 45 6.17 -1.41 -10.02
C THR A 45 5.35 -0.13 -10.18
N GLU A 46 4.61 0.24 -9.14
CA GLU A 46 3.91 1.51 -9.04
C GLU A 46 4.01 2.03 -7.60
N ILE A 47 4.17 3.35 -7.43
CA ILE A 47 4.14 4.02 -6.12
C ILE A 47 2.92 4.93 -6.10
N LEU A 48 2.05 4.77 -5.11
CA LEU A 48 1.02 5.74 -4.78
C LEU A 48 1.35 6.37 -3.43
N ARG A 49 1.00 7.65 -3.28
CA ARG A 49 1.14 8.38 -2.03
C ARG A 49 -0.26 8.67 -1.49
N PRO A 50 -0.80 7.88 -0.54
CA PRO A 50 -2.19 8.00 -0.10
C PRO A 50 -2.58 9.39 0.41
N VAL A 51 -1.64 10.16 0.97
CA VAL A 51 -1.90 11.55 1.42
C VAL A 51 -2.24 12.53 0.29
N ASP A 52 -2.01 12.16 -0.97
CA ASP A 52 -2.41 12.96 -2.15
C ASP A 52 -3.87 12.72 -2.58
N TYR A 53 -4.57 11.77 -1.94
CA TYR A 53 -5.93 11.38 -2.26
C TYR A 53 -6.90 11.76 -1.15
N HIS A 54 -8.18 11.93 -1.49
CA HIS A 54 -9.23 12.09 -0.50
C HIS A 54 -9.75 10.71 -0.09
N LEU A 55 -9.29 10.22 1.06
CA LEU A 55 -9.73 8.95 1.62
C LEU A 55 -10.75 9.23 2.72
N ALA A 56 -11.97 8.74 2.58
CA ALA A 56 -12.94 8.84 3.66
C ALA A 56 -12.56 7.86 4.80
N PRO A 57 -12.72 8.21 6.08
CA PRO A 57 -12.56 7.25 7.18
C PRO A 57 -13.66 6.18 7.12
N GLY A 58 -13.30 4.93 7.42
CA GLY A 58 -14.26 3.83 7.50
C GLY A 58 -13.73 2.52 6.94
N VAL A 59 -14.54 1.47 7.02
CA VAL A 59 -14.18 0.08 6.71
C VAL A 59 -15.19 -0.58 5.77
N TYR A 60 -15.67 0.19 4.77
CA TYR A 60 -16.46 -0.34 3.65
C TYR A 60 -15.75 -0.11 2.32
N PRO A 61 -16.04 -0.91 1.27
CA PRO A 61 -15.41 -0.80 -0.05
C PRO A 61 -15.40 0.62 -0.63
N ASP A 62 -16.53 1.30 -0.53
CA ASP A 62 -16.72 2.66 -1.00
C ASP A 62 -17.52 3.46 0.03
N MET A 63 -16.87 4.39 0.72
CA MET A 63 -17.55 5.17 1.76
C MET A 63 -18.55 6.18 1.19
N ARG A 64 -18.58 6.41 -0.12
CA ARG A 64 -19.62 7.25 -0.76
C ARG A 64 -21.00 6.66 -0.58
N GLU A 65 -21.10 5.33 -0.54
CA GLU A 65 -22.34 4.60 -0.24
C GLU A 65 -22.73 4.71 1.25
N HIS A 66 -21.83 5.23 2.08
CA HIS A 66 -21.97 5.37 3.53
C HIS A 66 -21.95 6.84 4.00
N GLY A 67 -22.33 7.77 3.11
CA GLY A 67 -22.60 9.17 3.48
C GLY A 67 -21.42 10.13 3.34
N PHE A 68 -20.32 9.72 2.70
CA PHE A 68 -19.24 10.63 2.35
C PHE A 68 -19.41 11.16 0.92
N ASP A 69 -19.21 12.47 0.71
CA ASP A 69 -19.36 13.05 -0.63
C ASP A 69 -18.26 12.61 -1.61
N ARG A 70 -17.11 12.20 -1.08
CA ARG A 70 -15.94 11.79 -1.86
C ARG A 70 -15.20 10.66 -1.15
N ASP A 71 -14.74 9.70 -1.92
CA ASP A 71 -13.78 8.68 -1.50
C ASP A 71 -13.01 8.23 -2.74
N ASP A 72 -11.70 8.46 -2.75
CA ASP A 72 -10.82 8.06 -3.84
C ASP A 72 -10.32 6.61 -3.63
N TRP A 73 -10.63 5.98 -2.49
CA TRP A 73 -10.18 4.62 -2.15
C TRP A 73 -10.56 3.54 -3.17
N PRO A 74 -11.79 3.49 -3.74
CA PRO A 74 -12.14 2.43 -4.69
C PRO A 74 -11.14 2.29 -5.85
N ALA A 75 -10.64 3.41 -6.39
CA ALA A 75 -9.64 3.38 -7.46
C ALA A 75 -8.25 2.91 -6.98
N ILE A 76 -7.90 3.17 -5.71
CA ILE A 76 -6.68 2.64 -5.10
C ILE A 76 -6.83 1.13 -4.85
N GLN A 77 -8.00 0.70 -4.38
CA GLN A 77 -8.31 -0.71 -4.17
C GLN A 77 -8.22 -1.51 -5.47
N ASP A 78 -8.71 -0.99 -6.59
CA ASP A 78 -8.55 -1.64 -7.90
C ASP A 78 -7.07 -1.91 -8.23
N LYS A 79 -6.18 -0.94 -7.91
CA LYS A 79 -4.73 -1.11 -8.07
C LYS A 79 -4.16 -2.12 -7.09
N VAL A 80 -4.63 -2.15 -5.84
CA VAL A 80 -4.26 -3.16 -4.84
C VAL A 80 -4.62 -4.57 -5.34
N MET A 81 -5.84 -4.74 -5.85
CA MET A 81 -6.34 -6.03 -6.34
C MET A 81 -5.67 -6.47 -7.64
N ALA A 82 -5.17 -5.54 -8.44
CA ALA A 82 -4.37 -5.82 -9.63
C ALA A 82 -2.89 -6.13 -9.32
N ALA A 83 -2.42 -5.90 -8.09
CA ALA A 83 -1.04 -6.17 -7.69
C ALA A 83 -0.88 -7.60 -7.12
N ASP A 84 0.25 -8.23 -7.40
CA ASP A 84 0.65 -9.51 -6.80
C ASP A 84 1.37 -9.29 -5.47
N ILE A 85 2.04 -8.14 -5.34
CA ILE A 85 2.78 -7.72 -4.16
C ILE A 85 2.27 -6.34 -3.72
N LEU A 86 1.80 -6.24 -2.47
CA LEU A 86 1.48 -4.96 -1.84
C LEU A 86 2.51 -4.66 -0.75
N VAL A 87 3.13 -3.49 -0.81
CA VAL A 87 4.07 -3.02 0.21
C VAL A 87 3.51 -1.76 0.88
N LEU A 88 3.20 -1.85 2.18
CA LEU A 88 2.83 -0.69 2.98
C LEU A 88 4.09 0.02 3.48
N CYS A 89 4.26 1.28 3.11
CA CYS A 89 5.47 2.02 3.39
C CYS A 89 5.17 3.18 4.33
N SER A 90 5.66 3.13 5.58
CA SER A 90 5.30 4.12 6.59
C SER A 90 6.53 4.80 7.20
N PRO A 91 6.51 6.13 7.39
CA PRO A 91 7.36 6.74 8.40
C PRO A 91 6.88 6.34 9.81
N ILE A 92 7.79 6.37 10.77
CA ILE A 92 7.48 6.20 12.20
C ILE A 92 7.23 7.58 12.81
N TRP A 93 6.11 7.72 13.51
CA TRP A 93 5.76 8.89 14.29
C TRP A 93 5.23 8.46 15.65
N LEU A 94 5.77 9.03 16.72
CA LEU A 94 5.32 8.75 18.09
C LEU A 94 5.38 7.25 18.46
N GLY A 95 6.33 6.51 17.87
CA GLY A 95 6.50 5.07 18.10
C GLY A 95 5.54 4.17 17.31
N ASP A 96 4.68 4.72 16.44
CA ASP A 96 3.74 3.96 15.61
C ASP A 96 3.93 4.33 14.11
N LYS A 97 3.29 3.57 13.23
CA LYS A 97 3.09 3.93 11.82
C LYS A 97 2.36 5.26 11.71
N SER A 98 2.45 5.91 10.55
CA SER A 98 1.76 7.17 10.31
C SER A 98 0.25 7.00 10.37
N SER A 99 -0.47 8.08 10.68
CA SER A 99 -1.94 8.09 10.60
C SER A 99 -2.45 7.73 9.21
N VAL A 100 -1.74 8.13 8.15
CA VAL A 100 -2.04 7.76 6.76
C VAL A 100 -1.91 6.25 6.53
N CYS A 101 -0.93 5.60 7.17
CA CYS A 101 -0.75 4.16 7.08
C CYS A 101 -1.86 3.42 7.83
N ALA A 102 -2.16 3.84 9.06
CA ALA A 102 -3.27 3.29 9.84
C ALA A 102 -4.59 3.40 9.07
N HIS A 103 -4.88 4.58 8.51
CA HIS A 103 -6.06 4.83 7.71
C HIS A 103 -6.09 3.96 6.44
N SER A 104 -4.97 3.82 5.71
CA SER A 104 -4.89 2.93 4.55
C SER A 104 -5.17 1.47 4.93
N ILE A 105 -4.74 1.01 6.12
CA ILE A 105 -5.05 -0.34 6.63
C ILE A 105 -6.53 -0.50 6.94
N GLU A 106 -7.18 0.51 7.54
CA GLU A 106 -8.64 0.50 7.75
C GLU A 106 -9.38 0.38 6.42
N ARG A 107 -8.94 1.12 5.40
CA ARG A 107 -9.55 1.05 4.08
C ARG A 107 -9.33 -0.29 3.38
N LEU A 108 -8.15 -0.91 3.50
CA LEU A 108 -7.91 -2.29 3.07
C LEU A 108 -8.83 -3.27 3.82
N TYR A 109 -9.01 -3.08 5.12
CA TYR A 109 -9.92 -3.91 5.92
C TYR A 109 -11.38 -3.80 5.43
N GLY A 110 -11.75 -2.72 4.74
CA GLY A 110 -13.06 -2.58 4.13
C GLY A 110 -13.41 -3.62 3.06
N PHE A 111 -12.43 -4.33 2.53
CA PHE A 111 -12.61 -5.45 1.60
C PHE A 111 -12.50 -6.84 2.28
N SER A 112 -12.40 -6.89 3.62
CA SER A 112 -12.19 -8.15 4.37
C SER A 112 -13.35 -9.15 4.26
N GLY A 113 -14.56 -8.70 3.89
CA GLY A 113 -15.72 -9.55 3.65
C GLY A 113 -15.84 -10.07 2.22
N GLU A 114 -15.07 -9.53 1.28
CA GLU A 114 -15.16 -9.91 -0.14
C GLU A 114 -14.46 -11.24 -0.40
N LEU A 115 -15.05 -12.03 -1.30
CA LEU A 115 -14.53 -13.33 -1.70
C LEU A 115 -14.13 -13.33 -3.18
N ASN A 116 -13.09 -14.09 -3.51
CA ASN A 116 -12.75 -14.41 -4.89
C ASN A 116 -13.68 -15.51 -5.45
N GLU A 117 -13.55 -15.83 -6.74
CA GLU A 117 -14.36 -16.84 -7.43
C GLU A 117 -14.24 -18.26 -6.83
N GLN A 118 -13.19 -18.51 -6.04
CA GLN A 118 -12.95 -19.78 -5.34
C GLN A 118 -13.54 -19.79 -3.92
N GLY A 119 -14.23 -18.73 -3.50
CA GLY A 119 -14.81 -18.59 -2.17
C GLY A 119 -13.79 -18.29 -1.06
N GLN A 120 -12.58 -17.86 -1.41
CA GLN A 120 -11.56 -17.42 -0.45
C GLN A 120 -11.61 -15.90 -0.30
N TYR A 121 -11.07 -15.34 0.79
CA TYR A 121 -10.97 -13.88 0.93
C TYR A 121 -10.27 -13.24 -0.28
N ALA A 122 -10.75 -12.08 -0.72
CA ALA A 122 -10.34 -11.44 -1.96
C ALA A 122 -8.81 -11.32 -2.14
N TYR A 123 -8.08 -11.11 -1.04
CA TYR A 123 -6.62 -10.96 -1.02
C TYR A 123 -5.82 -12.27 -1.16
N TYR A 124 -6.45 -13.44 -1.19
CA TYR A 124 -5.74 -14.73 -1.30
C TYR A 124 -4.89 -14.82 -2.57
N GLY A 125 -3.76 -15.54 -2.45
CA GLY A 125 -2.81 -15.73 -3.55
C GLY A 125 -1.83 -14.57 -3.78
N ARG A 126 -1.83 -13.56 -2.90
CA ARG A 126 -0.98 -12.35 -2.98
C ARG A 126 0.04 -12.29 -1.85
N VAL A 127 1.03 -11.42 -2.00
CA VAL A 127 2.10 -11.18 -1.01
C VAL A 127 1.97 -9.79 -0.40
N GLY A 128 2.09 -9.72 0.93
CA GLY A 128 2.21 -8.47 1.69
C GLY A 128 3.64 -8.24 2.17
N GLY A 129 4.09 -6.99 2.15
CA GLY A 129 5.34 -6.55 2.75
C GLY A 129 5.21 -5.17 3.39
N CYS A 130 6.23 -4.75 4.13
CA CYS A 130 6.31 -3.40 4.68
C CYS A 130 7.70 -2.80 4.53
N LEU A 131 7.75 -1.46 4.40
CA LEU A 131 8.98 -0.67 4.43
C LEU A 131 8.79 0.46 5.43
N ILE A 132 9.54 0.44 6.51
CA ILE A 132 9.35 1.37 7.62
C ILE A 132 10.61 2.21 7.79
N THR A 133 10.43 3.53 7.87
CA THR A 133 11.53 4.48 8.09
C THR A 133 11.28 5.33 9.32
N GLY A 134 12.24 5.42 10.23
CA GLY A 134 12.18 6.32 11.38
C GLY A 134 13.56 6.93 11.64
N ASN A 135 13.60 8.01 12.42
CA ASN A 135 14.87 8.64 12.77
C ASN A 135 15.70 7.76 13.73
N GLU A 136 15.05 7.05 14.65
CA GLU A 136 15.73 6.38 15.76
C GLU A 136 15.22 4.96 16.02
N ASP A 137 13.95 4.79 16.40
CA ASP A 137 13.41 3.49 16.88
C ASP A 137 11.96 3.24 16.43
N GLY A 138 11.49 1.99 16.56
CA GLY A 138 10.09 1.58 16.39
C GLY A 138 9.81 0.61 15.25
N ILE A 139 10.83 0.25 14.44
CA ILE A 139 10.64 -0.49 13.19
C ILE A 139 9.89 -1.82 13.34
N LYS A 140 10.25 -2.64 14.34
CA LYS A 140 9.62 -3.94 14.58
C LYS A 140 8.20 -3.83 15.12
N HIS A 141 7.90 -2.74 15.81
CA HIS A 141 6.56 -2.50 16.35
C HIS A 141 5.60 -2.01 15.26
N CYS A 142 6.11 -1.19 14.33
CA CYS A 142 5.33 -0.60 13.24
C CYS A 142 5.15 -1.52 12.02
N ALA A 143 5.99 -2.54 11.87
CA ALA A 143 6.00 -3.50 10.77
C ALA A 143 4.91 -4.56 10.94
#